data_AF-A0A328VK00-F1
#
_entry.id   AF-A0A328VK00-F1
#
_cell.length_a   1.000
_cell.length_b   1.000
_cell.length_c   1.000
_cell.angle_alpha   90.00
_cell.angle_beta   90.00
_cell.angle_gamma   90.00
#
_symmetry.space_group_name_H-M   'P 1'
#
loop_
_entity.id
_entity.type
_entity.pdbx_description
1 polymer ?
#
loop_
_entity_poly.entity_id
_entity_poly.type
_entity_poly.pdbx_seq_one_letter_code
_entity_poly.pdbx_strand_id
1 'polypeptide(L)'
;MPRSEAEGLAERIRQDQAANVRVHSIEEEPYQPGNYYLVCCYENGLPFVVRHEAMWQERRLYGVMRHPLATTPLGTEQARLQIL
;
A
#
# COMPACT_ATOMS: atom_id res chain seq x y z
N MET A 1 9.23 10.26 2.29
CA MET A 1 8.84 11.30 3.28
C MET A 1 9.67 11.14 4.55
N PRO A 2 9.89 12.16 5.40
CA PRO A 2 10.55 11.99 6.70
C PRO A 2 9.78 11.02 7.61
N ARG A 3 10.47 10.44 8.60
CA ARG A 3 9.88 9.45 9.51
C ARG A 3 8.60 9.93 10.21
N SER A 4 8.61 11.13 10.76
CA SER A 4 7.45 11.72 11.45
C SER A 4 6.24 11.90 10.53
N GLU A 5 6.47 12.22 9.25
CA GLU A 5 5.42 12.32 8.24
C GLU A 5 4.85 10.93 7.93
N ALA A 6 5.71 9.92 7.79
CA ALA A 6 5.28 8.53 7.58
C ALA A 6 4.45 8.01 8.76
N GLU A 7 4.89 8.25 10.00
CA GLU A 7 4.15 7.88 11.22
C GLU A 7 2.79 8.57 11.29
N GLY A 8 2.74 9.88 11.00
CA GLY A 8 1.50 10.64 10.94
C GLY A 8 0.54 10.15 9.85
N LEU A 9 1.06 9.81 8.67
CA LEU A 9 0.25 9.26 7.58
C LEU A 9 -0.23 7.84 7.90
N ALA A 10 0.60 7.00 8.49
CA ALA A 10 0.22 5.66 8.93
C ALA A 10 -0.97 5.70 9.90
N GLU A 11 -0.95 6.63 10.85
CA GLU A 11 -2.03 6.78 11.81
C GLU A 11 -3.34 7.24 11.15
N ARG A 12 -3.26 8.19 10.19
CA ARG A 12 -4.44 8.58 9.39
C ARG A 12 -5.03 7.40 8.61
N ILE A 13 -4.18 6.56 8.00
CA ILE A 13 -4.64 5.37 7.26
C ILE A 13 -5.33 4.38 8.20
N ARG A 14 -4.77 4.13 9.40
CA ARG A 14 -5.39 3.22 10.38
C ARG A 14 -6.76 3.69 10.86
N GLN A 15 -6.96 5.01 10.94
CA GLN A 15 -8.23 5.61 11.34
C GLN A 15 -9.26 5.66 10.19
N ASP A 16 -8.82 5.46 8.94
CA ASP A 16 -9.67 5.53 7.76
C ASP A 16 -10.35 4.19 7.46
N GLN A 17 -11.41 3.91 8.23
CA GLN A 17 -12.20 2.69 8.10
C GLN A 17 -12.86 2.55 6.72
N ALA A 18 -13.08 3.64 5.98
CA ALA A 18 -13.72 3.59 4.67
C ALA A 18 -12.82 3.00 3.58
N ALA A 19 -11.49 3.13 3.72
CA ALA A 19 -10.56 2.71 2.68
C ALA A 19 -10.31 1.20 2.63
N ASN A 20 -10.68 0.45 3.68
CA ASN A 20 -10.40 -0.99 3.80
C ASN A 20 -8.92 -1.33 3.52
N VAL A 21 -8.02 -0.51 4.05
CA VAL A 21 -6.56 -0.65 3.92
C VAL A 21 -5.95 -0.84 5.30
N ARG A 22 -4.88 -1.63 5.40
CA ARG A 22 -4.07 -1.81 6.60
C ARG A 22 -2.63 -1.38 6.33
N VAL A 23 -2.01 -0.73 7.30
CA VAL A 23 -0.57 -0.44 7.28
C VAL A 23 0.17 -1.64 7.87
N HIS A 24 1.11 -2.21 7.12
CA HIS A 24 1.98 -3.31 7.56
C HIS A 24 3.25 -2.82 8.25
N SER A 25 4.02 -1.94 7.58
CA SER A 25 5.30 -1.46 8.08
C SER A 25 5.58 -0.03 7.63
N ILE A 26 6.48 0.63 8.36
CA ILE A 26 7.14 1.87 7.96
C ILE A 26 8.60 1.50 7.71
N GLU A 27 9.09 1.75 6.51
CA GLU A 27 10.43 1.33 6.08
C GLU A 27 11.21 2.53 5.56
N GLU A 28 12.53 2.49 5.76
CA GLU A 28 13.45 3.49 5.23
C GLU A 28 13.91 3.09 3.82
N GLU A 29 14.00 4.04 2.90
CA GLU A 29 14.46 3.81 1.54
C GLU A 29 15.94 3.38 1.53
N PRO A 30 16.29 2.21 0.97
CA PRO A 30 17.65 1.67 1.05
C PRO A 30 18.72 2.60 0.44
N TYR A 31 18.34 3.38 -0.57
CA TYR A 31 19.25 4.25 -1.31
C TYR A 31 19.12 5.72 -0.92
N GLN A 32 18.22 6.06 0.00
CA GLN A 32 17.97 7.43 0.46
C GLN A 32 17.71 7.45 1.98
N PRO A 33 18.78 7.40 2.80
CA PRO A 33 18.65 7.50 4.25
C PRO A 33 17.89 8.77 4.67
N GLY A 34 17.03 8.66 5.67
CA GLY A 34 16.13 9.72 6.12
C GLY A 34 14.80 9.78 5.36
N ASN A 35 14.67 9.09 4.21
CA ASN A 35 13.40 8.94 3.51
C ASN A 35 12.73 7.62 3.88
N TYR A 36 11.47 7.71 4.26
CA TYR A 36 10.62 6.60 4.67
C TYR A 36 9.41 6.47 3.74
N TYR A 37 8.88 5.24 3.67
CA TYR A 37 7.64 4.89 2.98
C TYR A 37 6.82 3.93 3.85
N LEU A 38 5.53 3.81 3.52
CA LEU A 38 4.63 2.85 4.15
C LEU A 38 4.44 1.66 3.23
N VAL A 39 4.42 0.46 3.80
CA VAL A 39 3.90 -0.74 3.15
C VAL A 39 2.48 -0.92 3.64
N CYS A 40 1.53 -0.87 2.73
CA CYS A 40 0.11 -1.01 3.00
C CYS A 40 -0.45 -2.22 2.25
N CYS A 41 -1.55 -2.78 2.73
CA CYS A 41 -2.31 -3.82 2.04
C CYS A 41 -3.78 -3.45 1.97
N TYR A 42 -4.39 -3.68 0.81
CA TYR A 42 -5.85 -3.71 0.70
C TYR A 42 -6.43 -4.91 1.46
N GLU A 43 -7.74 -4.91 1.70
CA GLU A 43 -8.45 -6.02 2.37
C GLU A 43 -8.27 -7.38 1.67
N ASN A 44 -8.11 -7.38 0.34
CA ASN A 44 -7.82 -8.59 -0.44
C ASN A 44 -6.37 -9.10 -0.30
N GLY A 45 -5.54 -8.43 0.50
CA GLY A 45 -4.14 -8.78 0.74
C GLY A 45 -3.16 -8.27 -0.32
N LEU A 46 -3.59 -7.48 -1.31
CA LEU A 46 -2.69 -6.90 -2.31
C LEU A 46 -1.82 -5.80 -1.67
N PRO A 47 -0.48 -5.96 -1.64
CA PRO A 47 0.40 -4.95 -1.08
C PRO A 47 0.65 -3.79 -2.04
N PHE A 48 0.86 -2.60 -1.49
CA PHE A 48 1.32 -1.42 -2.21
C PHE A 48 2.14 -0.51 -1.29
N VAL A 49 2.98 0.33 -1.90
CA VAL A 49 3.79 1.31 -1.18
C VAL A 49 3.16 2.69 -1.23
N VAL A 50 3.39 3.48 -0.18
CA VAL A 50 3.01 4.90 -0.11
C VAL A 50 4.22 5.72 0.29
N ARG A 51 4.67 6.61 -0.61
CA ARG A 51 5.87 7.45 -0.40
C ARG A 51 5.57 8.89 0.01
N HIS A 52 4.33 9.33 -0.17
CA HIS A 52 3.82 10.65 0.21
C HIS A 52 2.27 10.66 0.23
N GLU A 53 1.68 11.71 0.81
CA GLU A 53 0.21 11.86 0.98
C GLU A 53 -0.57 11.77 -0.34
N ALA A 54 -0.10 12.39 -1.42
CA ALA A 54 -0.83 12.36 -2.70
C ALA A 54 -1.02 10.92 -3.24
N MET A 55 -0.01 10.06 -3.07
CA MET A 55 -0.09 8.66 -3.45
C MET A 55 -1.10 7.90 -2.57
N TRP A 56 -1.19 8.24 -1.28
CA TRP A 56 -2.23 7.70 -0.41
C TRP A 56 -3.62 8.05 -0.92
N GLN A 57 -3.89 9.32 -1.26
CA GLN A 57 -5.21 9.75 -1.73
C GLN A 57 -5.66 9.00 -2.99
N GLU A 58 -4.75 8.75 -3.94
CA GLU A 58 -5.02 7.92 -5.11
C GLU A 58 -5.34 6.47 -4.73
N ARG A 59 -4.51 5.85 -3.88
CA ARG A 59 -4.68 4.44 -3.45
C ARG A 59 -5.94 4.24 -2.61
N ARG A 60 -6.29 5.24 -1.79
CA ARG A 60 -7.51 5.30 -0.98
C ARG A 60 -8.74 5.21 -1.84
N LEU A 61 -8.80 5.98 -2.94
CA LEU A 61 -9.93 5.94 -3.88
C LEU A 61 -10.15 4.54 -4.45
N TYR A 62 -9.07 3.81 -4.76
CA TYR A 62 -9.18 2.43 -5.24
C TYR A 62 -9.72 1.47 -4.17
N GLY A 63 -9.32 1.65 -2.90
CA GLY A 63 -9.85 0.87 -1.78
C GLY A 63 -11.34 1.15 -1.52
N VAL A 64 -11.73 2.43 -1.50
CA VAL A 64 -13.12 2.86 -1.28
C VAL A 64 -14.05 2.38 -2.40
N MET A 65 -13.62 2.50 -3.67
CA MET A 65 -14.44 2.12 -4.82
C MET A 65 -14.51 0.61 -5.06
N ARG A 66 -13.79 -0.21 -4.27
CA ARG A 66 -13.59 -1.65 -4.55
C ARG A 66 -13.16 -1.88 -6.01
N HIS A 67 -12.19 -1.08 -6.45
CA HIS A 67 -11.73 -1.07 -7.84
C HIS A 67 -11.15 -2.44 -8.24
N PRO A 68 -11.27 -2.91 -9.50
CA PRO A 68 -10.82 -4.25 -9.92
C PRO A 68 -9.39 -4.62 -9.52
N LEU A 69 -8.48 -3.64 -9.55
CA LEU A 69 -7.10 -3.79 -9.10
C LEU A 69 -6.97 -4.11 -7.60
N ALA A 70 -7.93 -3.72 -6.77
CA ALA A 70 -8.03 -4.01 -5.34
C ALA A 70 -9.00 -5.17 -5.01
N THR A 71 -9.66 -5.76 -6.02
CA THR A 71 -10.57 -6.92 -5.84
C THR A 71 -10.07 -8.18 -6.52
N THR A 72 -8.90 -8.14 -7.17
CA THR A 72 -8.29 -9.35 -7.73
C THR A 72 -7.40 -9.96 -6.64
N PRO A 73 -7.86 -10.99 -5.89
CA PRO A 73 -6.94 -11.79 -5.11
C PRO A 73 -5.92 -12.40 -6.07
N LEU A 74 -4.65 -12.41 -5.71
CA LEU A 74 -3.60 -13.19 -6.40
C LEU A 74 -3.96 -14.67 -6.28
N GLY A 75 -4.81 -15.13 -7.18
CA GLY A 75 -5.42 -16.44 -7.14
C GLY A 75 -5.74 -16.93 -8.53
N THR A 76 -4.77 -16.84 -9.46
CA THR A 76 -4.42 -17.80 -10.52
C THR A 76 -3.54 -17.15 -11.58
N GLU A 77 -2.27 -16.92 -11.25
CA GLU A 77 -1.20 -17.00 -12.27
C GLU A 77 -0.08 -17.91 -11.74
N GLN A 78 -0.43 -19.17 -11.49
CA GLN A 78 0.41 -20.28 -11.96
C GLN A 78 0.29 -20.37 -13.50
N ALA A 79 0.60 -19.29 -14.21
CA ALA A 79 0.90 -19.38 -15.63
C ALA A 79 2.39 -19.75 -15.73
N ARG A 80 2.62 -21.07 -15.66
CA ARG A 80 3.79 -21.80 -16.17
C ARG A 80 4.96 -20.90 -16.61
N LEU A 81 5.94 -20.72 -15.73
CA LEU A 81 7.34 -20.70 -16.16
C LEU A 81 7.74 -22.14 -16.56
N GLN A 82 7.17 -22.62 -17.65
CA GLN A 82 7.82 -23.55 -18.57
C GLN A 82 8.27 -22.68 -19.74
N ILE A 83 9.45 -22.08 -19.60
CA ILE A 83 10.23 -21.70 -20.78
C ILE A 83 11.43 -22.65 -20.77
N LEU A 84 11.54 -23.30 -21.94
CA LEU A 84 12.41 -24.39 -22.35
C LEU A 84 13.87 -24.30 -21.88
#